data_AF-A0A7Y4L1N7-F1
#
_entry.id   AF-A0A7Y4L1N7-F1
#
_cell.length_a   1.000
_cell.length_b   1.000
_cell.length_c   1.000
_cell.angle_alpha   90.00
_cell.angle_beta   90.00
_cell.angle_gamma   90.00
#
_symmetry.space_group_name_H-M   'P 1'
#
loop_
_entity.id
_entity.type
_entity.pdbx_description
1 polymer ?
#
loop_
_entity_poly.entity_id
_entity_poly.type
_entity_poly.pdbx_seq_one_letter_code
_entity_poly.pdbx_strand_id
1 'polypeptide(L)'
;MRGRELPISVAAGSAPYDALKHYLEDRAKPLSAQTTSSLLLGLRAALKWPEFILGPTMKYGAMDYWAELERRELPVERIVRTVMLRDVALEVRTLALVPRARAAGAYDAAGASSDALKKAEQAAVGWDALIDAVVADGMDRRLSAEESAPTLRNESTGLPNLDPEDDEQSQDLPALERLAEDRGVRYILSKGFVLRTSAWLDQLLSNKLDGFLQWKAPSFPLFKALDAHDNLTDEVALWIWERFTITRAEDWSTTSLLQEWEARTQGTTVLKRTVLNERRVDVDRAALLALKKSNAQIRTEARPKALDPDDFVVPAAEFLQGGNYAAAADIFAGLADLSPNDGNVLNNLGFCQMPMDPAAALATLQRSSLYSRDFPLIGTANRVLALHLVGRDEDALALAQEAVLPKGEEGDMYAWEHECGKSLRLAQHVDSRKYLQDLKQHILEVRGKRT
;
A
#
# COMPACT_ATOMS: atom_id res chain seq x y z
N MET A 1 45.22 17.85 -7.77
CA MET A 1 44.05 17.19 -7.16
C MET A 1 44.50 16.47 -5.89
N ARG A 2 44.02 16.85 -4.71
CA ARG A 2 44.33 16.15 -3.46
C ARG A 2 43.24 15.10 -3.22
N GLY A 3 43.58 13.81 -3.36
CA GLY A 3 42.68 12.73 -3.00
C GLY A 3 42.36 12.82 -1.50
N ARG A 4 41.08 12.70 -1.14
CA ARG A 4 40.66 12.66 0.26
C ARG A 4 41.22 11.39 0.91
N GLU A 5 41.83 11.51 2.08
CA GLU A 5 42.14 10.37 2.94
C GLU A 5 40.82 9.80 3.46
N LEU A 6 40.53 8.55 3.09
CA LEU A 6 39.40 7.80 3.65
C LEU A 6 39.79 7.34 5.06
N PRO A 7 38.97 7.63 6.10
CA PRO A 7 39.22 7.16 7.46
C PRO A 7 39.38 5.63 7.51
N ILE A 8 40.40 5.15 8.23
CA ILE A 8 40.76 3.72 8.34
C ILE A 8 39.58 2.85 8.84
N SER A 9 38.65 3.41 9.63
CA SER A 9 37.44 2.69 10.07
C SER A 9 36.50 2.28 8.93
N VAL A 10 36.54 2.97 7.79
CA VAL A 10 35.78 2.61 6.57
C VAL A 10 36.46 1.46 5.83
N ALA A 11 37.77 1.28 6.01
CA ALA A 11 38.53 0.22 5.35
C ALA A 11 38.25 -1.18 5.94
N ALA A 12 37.80 -1.26 7.19
CA ALA A 12 37.51 -2.51 7.90
C ALA A 12 36.10 -3.08 7.66
N GLY A 13 35.23 -2.37 6.92
CA GLY A 13 33.88 -2.87 6.58
C GLY A 13 32.92 -3.02 7.77
N SER A 14 33.26 -2.48 8.95
CA SER A 14 32.54 -2.73 10.21
C SER A 14 31.52 -1.65 10.60
N ALA A 15 31.48 -0.52 9.90
CA ALA A 15 30.45 0.50 10.15
C ALA A 15 29.20 0.16 9.32
N PRO A 16 28.02 -0.02 9.94
CA PRO A 16 26.78 -0.18 9.20
C PRO A 16 26.54 1.10 8.39
N TYR A 17 26.37 0.94 7.08
CA TYR A 17 25.99 2.03 6.20
C TYR A 17 24.56 2.48 6.55
N ASP A 18 24.35 3.77 6.77
CA ASP A 18 23.04 4.36 7.04
C ASP A 18 22.88 5.66 6.24
N ALA A 19 22.03 5.60 5.20
CA ALA A 19 21.84 6.71 4.28
C ALA A 19 21.20 7.93 4.97
N LEU A 20 20.26 7.70 5.90
CA LEU A 20 19.57 8.78 6.61
C LEU A 20 20.53 9.46 7.59
N LYS A 21 21.34 8.68 8.31
CA LYS A 21 22.37 9.22 9.19
C LYS A 21 23.37 10.09 8.41
N HIS A 22 23.88 9.60 7.28
CA HIS A 22 24.77 10.40 6.42
C HIS A 22 24.11 11.71 5.98
N TYR A 23 22.84 11.67 5.57
CA TYR A 23 22.10 12.87 5.19
C TYR A 23 22.00 13.87 6.34
N LEU A 24 21.63 13.42 7.55
CA LEU A 24 21.51 14.30 8.71
C LEU A 24 22.85 14.93 9.13
N GLU A 25 23.94 14.17 9.03
CA GLU A 25 25.30 14.64 9.37
C GLU A 25 25.89 15.57 8.29
N ASP A 26 25.57 15.33 7.02
CA ASP A 26 26.16 16.06 5.89
C ASP A 26 25.37 17.28 5.45
N ARG A 27 24.04 17.33 5.65
CA ARG A 27 23.17 18.37 5.06
C ARG A 27 23.57 19.82 5.41
N ALA A 28 24.27 20.03 6.53
CA ALA A 28 24.78 21.35 6.92
C ALA A 28 26.09 21.74 6.19
N LYS A 29 26.85 20.75 5.70
CA LYS A 29 28.15 20.93 5.04
C LYS A 29 27.96 21.56 3.64
N PRO A 30 29.00 22.20 3.07
CA PRO A 30 29.00 22.57 1.66
C PRO A 30 28.71 21.36 0.74
N LEU A 31 27.99 21.55 -0.36
CA LEU A 31 27.59 20.46 -1.28
C LEU A 31 28.77 19.59 -1.74
N SER A 32 29.91 20.19 -2.05
CA SER A 32 31.14 19.48 -2.41
C SER A 32 31.72 18.59 -1.31
N ALA A 33 31.30 18.79 -0.06
CA ALA A 33 31.69 18.01 1.11
C ALA A 33 30.65 16.95 1.53
N GLN A 34 29.45 16.96 0.94
CA GLN A 34 28.40 15.97 1.23
C GLN A 34 28.68 14.63 0.52
N THR A 35 28.24 13.51 1.09
CA THR A 35 28.24 12.21 0.40
C THR A 35 27.21 12.16 -0.72
N THR A 36 27.36 11.23 -1.66
CA THR A 36 26.42 11.05 -2.78
C THR A 36 25.01 10.72 -2.28
N SER A 37 24.90 9.94 -1.20
CA SER A 37 23.67 9.65 -0.47
C SER A 37 22.94 10.90 -0.02
N SER A 38 23.67 11.80 0.66
CA SER A 38 23.14 13.06 1.17
C SER A 38 22.70 14.00 0.05
N LEU A 39 23.45 14.04 -1.05
CA LEU A 39 23.09 14.84 -2.22
C LEU A 39 21.83 14.31 -2.94
N LEU A 40 21.70 12.99 -3.11
CA LEU A 40 20.52 12.38 -3.72
C LEU A 40 19.26 12.56 -2.87
N LEU A 41 19.38 12.39 -1.55
CA LEU A 41 18.28 12.64 -0.61
C LEU A 41 17.92 14.13 -0.53
N GLY A 42 18.93 15.01 -0.55
CA GLY A 42 18.75 16.46 -0.64
C GLY A 42 18.05 16.89 -1.93
N LEU A 43 18.45 16.31 -3.08
CA LEU A 43 17.77 16.54 -4.35
C LEU A 43 16.31 16.10 -4.29
N ARG A 44 16.00 14.89 -3.81
CA ARG A 44 14.61 14.42 -3.65
C ARG A 44 13.80 15.37 -2.77
N ALA A 45 14.36 15.83 -1.65
CA ALA A 45 13.69 16.77 -0.76
C ALA A 45 13.45 18.13 -1.42
N ALA A 46 14.45 18.68 -2.10
CA ALA A 46 14.35 19.96 -2.82
C ALA A 46 13.39 19.91 -4.00
N LEU A 47 13.28 18.75 -4.66
CA LEU A 47 12.30 18.52 -5.70
C LEU A 47 10.89 18.38 -5.13
N LYS A 48 10.69 17.71 -3.99
CA LYS A 48 9.36 17.62 -3.35
C LYS A 48 8.84 18.94 -2.80
N TRP A 49 9.74 19.78 -2.32
CA TRP A 49 9.40 21.02 -1.65
C TRP A 49 10.16 22.18 -2.28
N PRO A 50 9.79 22.61 -3.49
CA PRO A 50 10.50 23.68 -4.17
C PRO A 50 10.48 24.96 -3.33
N GLU A 51 11.55 25.75 -3.46
CA GLU A 51 11.83 26.92 -2.61
C GLU A 51 10.66 27.91 -2.53
N PHE A 52 9.84 27.99 -3.58
CA PHE A 52 8.67 28.86 -3.60
C PHE A 52 7.62 28.47 -2.55
N ILE A 53 7.55 27.20 -2.10
CA ILE A 53 6.63 26.73 -1.06
C ILE A 53 7.20 26.97 0.34
N LEU A 54 8.40 26.47 0.63
CA LEU A 54 8.99 26.49 1.98
C LEU A 54 9.71 27.80 2.33
N GLY A 55 9.90 28.71 1.36
CA GLY A 55 10.72 29.90 1.54
C GLY A 55 12.21 29.57 1.74
N PRO A 56 13.01 30.52 2.25
CA PRO A 56 14.48 30.40 2.35
C PRO A 56 14.97 29.44 3.44
N THR A 57 14.14 28.47 3.85
CA THR A 57 14.47 27.50 4.90
C THR A 57 15.48 26.46 4.42
N MET A 58 15.54 26.19 3.11
CA MET A 58 16.58 25.36 2.52
C MET A 58 17.80 26.18 2.14
N LYS A 59 18.98 25.67 2.50
CA LYS A 59 20.28 26.30 2.18
C LYS A 59 20.66 26.19 0.70
N TYR A 60 20.15 25.17 0.02
CA TYR A 60 20.48 24.81 -1.35
C TYR A 60 19.22 24.42 -2.11
N GLY A 61 19.09 24.88 -3.35
CA GLY A 61 17.98 24.54 -4.24
C GLY A 61 18.23 23.23 -5.00
N ALA A 62 17.21 22.75 -5.72
CA ALA A 62 17.30 21.53 -6.50
C ALA A 62 18.44 21.57 -7.55
N MET A 63 18.64 22.73 -8.19
CA MET A 63 19.71 22.92 -9.18
C MET A 63 21.11 22.86 -8.58
N ASP A 64 21.29 23.28 -7.33
CA ASP A 64 22.59 23.20 -6.68
C ASP A 64 22.98 21.73 -6.43
N TYR A 65 22.03 20.92 -5.94
CA TYR A 65 22.22 19.48 -5.78
C TYR A 65 22.44 18.79 -7.13
N TRP A 66 21.65 19.15 -8.14
CA TRP A 66 21.75 18.60 -9.50
C TRP A 66 23.14 18.83 -10.08
N ALA A 67 23.62 20.08 -10.07
CA ALA A 67 24.92 20.44 -10.61
C ALA A 67 26.08 19.74 -9.88
N GLU A 68 26.00 19.60 -8.56
CA GLU A 68 27.02 18.87 -7.79
C GLU A 68 27.02 17.37 -8.09
N LEU A 69 25.86 16.75 -8.30
CA LEU A 69 25.74 15.34 -8.69
C LEU A 69 26.26 15.10 -10.12
N GLU A 70 25.96 15.99 -11.07
CA GLU A 70 26.51 15.94 -12.43
C GLU A 70 28.02 16.15 -12.45
N ARG A 71 28.55 17.03 -11.60
CA ARG A 71 30.01 17.20 -11.41
C ARG A 71 30.70 15.91 -10.94
N ARG A 72 29.95 15.01 -10.27
CA ARG A 72 30.40 13.66 -9.89
C ARG A 72 30.15 12.60 -10.96
N GLU A 73 29.66 13.00 -12.12
CA GLU A 73 29.28 12.15 -13.26
C GLU A 73 28.17 11.15 -12.92
N LEU A 74 27.22 11.52 -12.06
CA LEU A 74 25.99 10.73 -11.92
C LEU A 74 25.02 11.03 -13.07
N PRO A 75 24.27 10.03 -13.57
CA PRO A 75 23.22 10.22 -14.55
C PRO A 75 21.94 10.79 -13.90
N VAL A 76 22.00 12.03 -13.39
CA VAL A 76 20.96 12.64 -12.54
C VAL A 76 19.59 12.63 -13.20
N GLU A 77 19.51 12.98 -14.48
CA GLU A 77 18.26 12.99 -15.23
C GLU A 77 17.57 11.61 -15.24
N ARG A 78 18.33 10.55 -15.48
CA ARG A 78 17.83 9.16 -15.48
C ARG A 78 17.33 8.75 -14.09
N ILE A 79 18.06 9.15 -13.04
CA ILE A 79 17.66 8.90 -11.64
C ILE A 79 16.35 9.62 -11.34
N VAL A 80 16.25 10.93 -11.62
CA VAL A 80 15.05 11.72 -11.33
C VAL A 80 13.85 11.15 -12.07
N ARG A 81 14.00 10.85 -13.37
CA ARG A 81 12.97 10.22 -14.20
C ARG A 81 12.44 8.92 -13.60
N THR A 82 13.34 8.07 -13.11
CA THR A 82 13.00 6.71 -12.67
C THR A 82 12.44 6.65 -11.26
N VAL A 83 13.03 7.39 -10.31
CA VAL A 83 12.75 7.21 -8.87
C VAL A 83 12.10 8.41 -8.20
N MET A 84 12.17 9.62 -8.78
CA MET A 84 11.64 10.83 -8.16
C MET A 84 10.42 11.40 -8.88
N LEU A 85 10.21 11.06 -10.15
CA LEU A 85 9.19 11.69 -10.98
C LEU A 85 7.76 11.46 -10.46
N ARG A 86 7.48 10.24 -9.98
CA ARG A 86 6.20 9.89 -9.37
C ARG A 86 5.97 10.66 -8.06
N ASP A 87 7.01 10.76 -7.25
CA ASP A 87 7.00 11.55 -6.02
C ASP A 87 6.66 13.02 -6.31
N VAL A 88 7.34 13.61 -7.30
CA VAL A 88 7.07 15.00 -7.74
C VAL A 88 5.64 15.14 -8.25
N ALA A 89 5.13 14.18 -9.02
CA ALA A 89 3.74 14.20 -9.48
C ALA A 89 2.71 14.12 -8.33
N LEU A 90 3.03 13.39 -7.26
CA LEU A 90 2.21 13.37 -6.04
C LEU A 90 2.20 14.71 -5.31
N GLU A 91 3.31 15.46 -5.32
CA GLU A 91 3.33 16.82 -4.76
C GLU A 91 2.56 17.81 -5.65
N VAL A 92 2.69 17.70 -6.97
CA VAL A 92 1.88 18.48 -7.93
C VAL A 92 0.39 18.19 -7.73
N ARG A 93 0.01 16.95 -7.44
CA ARG A 93 -1.37 16.60 -7.06
C ARG A 93 -1.84 17.35 -5.84
N THR A 94 -1.03 17.39 -4.78
CA THR A 94 -1.34 18.16 -3.57
C THR A 94 -1.54 19.65 -3.90
N LEU A 95 -0.67 20.23 -4.72
CA LEU A 95 -0.82 21.62 -5.17
C LEU A 95 -2.07 21.86 -6.01
N ALA A 96 -2.38 20.97 -6.96
CA ALA A 96 -3.56 21.07 -7.80
C ALA A 96 -4.86 21.02 -6.98
N LEU A 97 -4.84 20.40 -5.80
CA LEU A 97 -5.97 20.36 -4.88
C LEU A 97 -6.19 21.68 -4.13
N VAL A 98 -5.15 22.49 -3.95
CA VAL A 98 -5.17 23.68 -3.07
C VAL A 98 -6.33 24.64 -3.38
N PRO A 99 -6.55 25.07 -4.63
CA PRO A 99 -7.63 26.02 -4.95
C PRO A 99 -9.02 25.49 -4.59
N ARG A 100 -9.27 24.20 -4.84
CA ARG A 100 -10.56 23.55 -4.57
C ARG A 100 -10.79 23.33 -3.08
N ALA A 101 -9.77 22.86 -2.37
CA ALA A 101 -9.81 22.72 -0.92
C ALA A 101 -10.04 24.08 -0.24
N ARG A 102 -9.47 25.18 -0.75
CA ARG A 102 -9.77 26.52 -0.25
C ARG A 102 -11.20 26.95 -0.57
N ALA A 103 -11.68 26.76 -1.80
CA ALA A 103 -13.05 27.11 -2.18
C ALA A 103 -14.09 26.35 -1.36
N ALA A 104 -13.78 25.13 -0.93
CA ALA A 104 -14.60 24.34 -0.01
C ALA A 104 -14.47 24.78 1.47
N GLY A 105 -13.52 25.65 1.82
CA GLY A 105 -13.27 26.10 3.20
C GLY A 105 -12.42 25.15 4.05
N ALA A 106 -11.76 24.15 3.46
CA ALA A 106 -11.01 23.13 4.20
C ALA A 106 -9.67 23.64 4.79
N TYR A 107 -9.10 24.72 4.26
CA TYR A 107 -7.82 25.27 4.79
C TYR A 107 -7.98 26.29 5.90
N ASP A 108 -9.11 27.00 5.96
CA ASP A 108 -9.36 27.98 7.03
C ASP A 108 -9.48 27.27 8.40
N ALA A 109 -9.92 26.01 8.39
CA ALA A 109 -9.96 25.12 9.54
C ALA A 109 -8.58 24.65 10.04
N ALA A 110 -7.64 24.43 9.11
CA ALA A 110 -6.36 23.78 9.40
C ALA A 110 -5.28 24.70 9.99
N GLY A 111 -5.58 26.00 10.20
CA GLY A 111 -4.62 26.95 10.77
C GLY A 111 -3.40 27.23 9.90
N ALA A 112 -3.47 26.98 8.59
CA ALA A 112 -2.37 27.21 7.68
C ALA A 112 -2.00 28.71 7.61
N SER A 113 -0.70 29.03 7.64
CA SER A 113 -0.25 30.42 7.49
C SER A 113 -0.72 31.00 6.14
N SER A 114 -1.32 32.20 6.18
CA SER A 114 -1.83 32.89 4.99
C SER A 114 -0.78 33.01 3.87
N ASP A 115 0.50 33.14 4.22
CA ASP A 115 1.58 33.32 3.25
C ASP A 115 1.95 32.02 2.53
N ALA A 116 1.94 30.88 3.24
CA ALA A 116 2.20 29.58 2.63
C ALA A 116 1.07 29.19 1.68
N LEU A 117 -0.18 29.46 2.07
CA LEU A 117 -1.34 29.21 1.22
C LEU A 117 -1.31 30.07 -0.05
N LYS A 118 -1.00 31.37 0.06
CA LYS A 118 -0.85 32.27 -1.10
C LYS A 118 0.22 31.77 -2.07
N LYS A 119 1.36 31.27 -1.57
CA LYS A 119 2.43 30.71 -2.40
C LYS A 119 2.00 29.43 -3.10
N ALA A 120 1.32 28.54 -2.39
CA ALA A 120 0.78 27.32 -2.97
C ALA A 120 -0.26 27.61 -4.07
N GLU A 121 -1.12 28.61 -3.87
CA GLU A 121 -2.06 29.07 -4.91
C GLU A 121 -1.37 29.67 -6.12
N GLN A 122 -0.35 30.49 -5.91
CA GLN A 122 0.47 31.05 -7.00
C GLN A 122 1.15 29.94 -7.81
N ALA A 123 1.54 28.85 -7.16
CA ALA A 123 2.10 27.67 -7.82
C ALA A 123 1.05 26.78 -8.50
N ALA A 124 -0.17 26.75 -7.95
CA ALA A 124 -1.30 26.02 -8.52
C ALA A 124 -1.93 26.72 -9.75
N VAL A 125 -1.43 27.91 -10.14
CA VAL A 125 -1.96 28.66 -11.28
C VAL A 125 -1.94 27.80 -12.55
N GLY A 126 -3.12 27.70 -13.17
CA GLY A 126 -3.35 26.94 -14.40
C GLY A 126 -3.79 25.49 -14.16
N TRP A 127 -3.51 24.89 -13.00
CA TRP A 127 -3.97 23.53 -12.70
C TRP A 127 -5.50 23.48 -12.58
N ASP A 128 -6.13 24.42 -11.89
CA ASP A 128 -7.58 24.41 -11.74
C ASP A 128 -8.33 24.53 -13.09
N ALA A 129 -7.87 25.44 -13.96
CA ALA A 129 -8.40 25.57 -15.31
C ALA A 129 -8.19 24.31 -16.17
N LEU A 130 -7.06 23.61 -15.99
CA LEU A 130 -6.81 22.33 -16.63
C LEU A 130 -7.79 21.25 -16.13
N ILE A 131 -8.02 21.19 -14.81
CA ILE A 131 -8.95 20.22 -14.20
C ILE A 131 -10.38 20.46 -14.64
N ASP A 132 -10.83 21.72 -14.69
CA ASP A 132 -12.14 22.07 -15.23
C ASP A 132 -12.30 21.61 -16.69
N ALA A 133 -11.26 21.78 -17.52
CA ALA A 133 -11.28 21.31 -18.90
C ALA A 133 -11.35 19.78 -19.00
N VAL A 134 -10.64 19.04 -18.12
CA VAL A 134 -10.72 17.57 -18.03
C VAL A 134 -12.14 17.11 -17.66
N VAL A 135 -12.74 17.74 -16.65
CA VAL A 135 -14.10 17.40 -16.18
C VAL A 135 -15.15 17.71 -17.25
N ALA A 136 -14.99 18.83 -17.97
CA ALA A 136 -15.86 19.22 -19.08
C ALA A 136 -15.77 18.25 -20.28
N ASP A 137 -14.58 17.72 -20.57
CA ASP A 137 -14.36 16.71 -21.63
C ASP A 137 -14.86 15.30 -21.22
N GLY A 138 -15.19 15.09 -19.94
CA GLY A 138 -15.67 13.80 -19.41
C GLY A 138 -14.57 12.76 -19.26
N MET A 139 -13.31 13.18 -19.24
CA MET A 139 -12.14 12.31 -19.12
C MET A 139 -12.05 11.65 -17.74
N ASP A 140 -12.60 12.27 -16.70
CA ASP A 140 -12.75 11.72 -15.34
C ASP A 140 -13.58 10.43 -15.32
N ARG A 141 -14.65 10.36 -16.13
CA ARG A 141 -15.57 9.20 -16.15
C ARG A 141 -14.92 7.92 -16.67
N ARG A 142 -13.93 8.04 -17.54
CA ARG A 142 -13.22 6.89 -18.12
C ARG A 142 -12.30 6.21 -17.11
N LEU A 143 -11.84 6.95 -16.11
CA LEU A 143 -10.89 6.46 -15.10
C LEU A 143 -11.61 5.94 -13.85
N SER A 144 -12.76 6.51 -13.48
CA SER A 144 -13.56 6.03 -12.33
C SER A 144 -14.21 4.66 -12.52
N ALA A 145 -14.28 4.12 -13.75
CA ALA A 145 -14.81 2.78 -13.99
C ALA A 145 -13.80 1.66 -13.64
N GLU A 146 -12.52 1.99 -13.53
CA GLU A 146 -11.44 1.01 -13.33
C GLU A 146 -10.82 1.04 -11.92
N GLU A 147 -11.12 2.06 -11.09
CA GLU A 147 -10.47 2.23 -9.79
C GLU A 147 -11.51 2.34 -8.66
N SER A 148 -11.37 1.46 -7.65
CA SER A 148 -12.08 1.57 -6.37
C SER A 148 -11.89 2.97 -5.80
N ALA A 149 -12.94 3.53 -5.19
CA ALA A 149 -12.95 4.89 -4.67
C ALA A 149 -11.65 5.17 -3.87
N PRO A 150 -10.86 6.19 -4.25
CA PRO A 150 -9.61 6.47 -3.56
C PRO A 150 -9.94 6.82 -2.11
N THR A 151 -9.53 5.98 -1.18
CA THR A 151 -9.53 6.35 0.24
C THR A 151 -8.62 7.57 0.39
N LEU A 152 -9.15 8.65 0.96
CA LEU A 152 -8.39 9.88 1.27
C LEU A 152 -7.23 9.66 2.27
N ARG A 153 -7.05 8.43 2.75
CA ARG A 153 -5.86 7.96 3.46
C ARG A 153 -4.63 8.00 2.56
N ASN A 154 -3.99 9.15 2.47
CA ASN A 154 -2.63 9.25 1.97
C ASN A 154 -1.75 9.87 3.05
N GLU A 155 -0.93 9.04 3.68
CA GLU A 155 0.05 9.41 4.72
C GLU A 155 1.10 10.44 4.23
N SER A 156 1.13 10.77 2.94
CA SER A 156 2.16 11.59 2.33
C SER A 156 1.75 13.00 1.88
N THR A 157 0.45 13.34 1.86
CA THR A 157 0.03 14.61 1.23
C THR A 157 0.20 15.84 2.11
N GLY A 158 0.55 15.68 3.39
CA GLY A 158 0.66 16.80 4.34
C GLY A 158 -0.64 17.60 4.51
N LEU A 159 -1.73 17.11 3.92
CA LEU A 159 -3.08 17.58 4.18
C LEU A 159 -3.45 17.16 5.61
N PRO A 160 -4.32 17.92 6.29
CA PRO A 160 -4.93 17.45 7.53
C PRO A 160 -5.47 16.04 7.32
N ASN A 161 -5.34 15.15 8.29
CA ASN A 161 -5.88 13.79 8.17
C ASN A 161 -7.40 13.92 7.96
N LEU A 162 -7.87 13.66 6.74
CA LEU A 162 -9.27 13.87 6.33
C LEU A 162 -10.13 12.64 6.68
N ASP A 163 -9.81 11.93 7.75
CA ASP A 163 -10.56 10.75 8.15
C ASP A 163 -11.79 11.21 8.96
N PRO A 164 -13.02 11.08 8.43
CA PRO A 164 -14.23 11.52 9.12
C PRO A 164 -14.55 10.67 10.36
N GLU A 165 -13.94 9.49 10.52
CA GLU A 165 -14.28 8.53 11.58
C GLU A 165 -13.72 8.91 12.96
N ASP A 166 -12.64 9.70 13.03
CA ASP A 166 -11.96 9.99 14.30
C ASP A 166 -12.49 11.25 15.03
N ASP A 167 -13.39 12.03 14.41
CA ASP A 167 -13.80 13.32 14.97
C ASP A 167 -15.24 13.72 14.58
N GLU A 168 -16.25 13.01 15.12
CA GLU A 168 -17.69 13.33 14.97
C GLU A 168 -18.06 14.77 15.39
N GLN A 169 -17.14 15.51 16.02
CA GLN A 169 -17.33 16.90 16.45
C GLN A 169 -16.53 17.93 15.63
N SER A 170 -15.79 17.52 14.59
CA SER A 170 -15.05 18.47 13.77
C SER A 170 -16.01 19.36 12.97
N GLN A 171 -15.81 20.68 13.07
CA GLN A 171 -16.55 21.68 12.30
C GLN A 171 -16.29 21.58 10.78
N ASP A 172 -15.41 20.67 10.36
CA ASP A 172 -14.87 20.58 9.00
C ASP A 172 -15.62 19.57 8.11
N LEU A 173 -16.49 18.73 8.69
CA LEU A 173 -17.25 17.70 7.96
C LEU A 173 -17.95 18.25 6.69
N PRO A 174 -18.63 19.41 6.72
CA PRO A 174 -19.29 19.96 5.53
C PRO A 174 -18.33 20.43 4.43
N ALA A 175 -17.08 20.76 4.76
CA ALA A 175 -16.06 21.10 3.77
C ALA A 175 -15.52 19.83 3.09
N LEU A 176 -15.34 18.76 3.86
CA LEU A 176 -14.88 17.46 3.36
C LEU A 176 -15.91 16.78 2.46
N GLU A 177 -17.18 16.81 2.83
CA GLU A 177 -18.27 16.30 2.00
C GLU A 177 -18.31 17.01 0.64
N ARG A 178 -18.21 18.35 0.64
CA ARG A 178 -18.14 19.14 -0.60
C ARG A 178 -16.95 18.77 -1.48
N LEU A 179 -15.78 18.48 -0.88
CA LEU A 179 -14.62 18.02 -1.63
C LEU A 179 -14.80 16.60 -2.18
N ALA A 180 -15.43 15.70 -1.42
CA ALA A 180 -15.70 14.35 -1.85
C ALA A 180 -16.70 14.30 -3.02
N GLU A 181 -17.61 15.27 -3.12
CA GLU A 181 -18.56 15.41 -4.23
C GLU A 181 -17.96 16.08 -5.49
N ASP A 182 -16.86 16.82 -5.36
CA ASP A 182 -16.23 17.52 -6.47
C ASP A 182 -15.56 16.54 -7.45
N ARG A 183 -16.05 16.50 -8.70
CA ARG A 183 -15.51 15.64 -9.77
C ARG A 183 -14.06 15.94 -10.12
N GLY A 184 -13.64 17.20 -10.04
CA GLY A 184 -12.26 17.61 -10.25
C GLY A 184 -11.35 17.08 -9.15
N VAL A 185 -11.78 17.16 -7.89
CA VAL A 185 -11.07 16.56 -6.74
C VAL A 185 -10.91 15.05 -6.93
N ARG A 186 -11.98 14.33 -7.28
CA ARG A 186 -11.91 12.88 -7.58
C ARG A 186 -10.90 12.57 -8.67
N TYR A 187 -10.87 13.37 -9.75
CA TYR A 187 -9.89 13.20 -10.82
C TYR A 187 -8.46 13.46 -10.34
N ILE A 188 -8.21 14.56 -9.61
CA ILE A 188 -6.89 14.88 -9.03
C ILE A 188 -6.37 13.71 -8.19
N LEU A 189 -7.25 13.09 -7.39
CA LEU A 189 -6.90 11.96 -6.51
C LEU A 189 -6.71 10.63 -7.23
N SER A 190 -7.13 10.52 -8.49
CA SER A 190 -7.01 9.29 -9.29
C SER A 190 -5.55 8.94 -9.65
N LYS A 191 -5.28 7.67 -9.93
CA LYS A 191 -3.98 7.23 -10.46
C LYS A 191 -3.72 7.86 -11.83
N GLY A 192 -4.77 8.01 -12.64
CA GLY A 192 -4.69 8.59 -13.98
C GLY A 192 -4.11 10.01 -13.99
N PHE A 193 -4.47 10.84 -13.00
CA PHE A 193 -3.88 12.18 -12.85
C PHE A 193 -2.38 12.09 -12.56
N VAL A 194 -1.97 11.24 -11.61
CA VAL A 194 -0.56 11.09 -11.25
C VAL A 194 0.27 10.58 -12.43
N LEU A 195 -0.19 9.55 -13.14
CA LEU A 195 0.52 9.00 -14.30
C LEU A 195 0.69 10.02 -15.43
N ARG A 196 -0.36 10.78 -15.76
CA ARG A 196 -0.28 11.83 -16.80
C ARG A 196 0.59 13.00 -16.37
N THR A 197 0.54 13.37 -15.09
CA THR A 197 1.40 14.40 -14.53
C THR A 197 2.86 13.96 -14.56
N SER A 198 3.16 12.70 -14.22
CA SER A 198 4.50 12.13 -14.40
C SER A 198 4.93 12.18 -15.87
N ALA A 199 4.09 11.77 -16.82
CA ALA A 199 4.41 11.87 -18.25
C ALA A 199 4.68 13.31 -18.72
N TRP A 200 3.93 14.29 -18.21
CA TRP A 200 4.16 15.71 -18.46
C TRP A 200 5.53 16.16 -17.93
N LEU A 201 5.80 15.84 -16.67
CA LEU A 201 7.05 16.19 -16.01
C LEU A 201 8.25 15.52 -16.69
N ASP A 202 8.09 14.31 -17.23
CA ASP A 202 9.13 13.63 -18.02
C ASP A 202 9.50 14.41 -19.29
N GLN A 203 8.48 14.88 -20.02
CA GLN A 203 8.68 15.70 -21.20
C GLN A 203 9.36 17.03 -20.86
N LEU A 204 9.00 17.64 -19.73
CA LEU A 204 9.66 18.85 -19.25
C LEU A 204 11.12 18.58 -18.88
N LEU A 205 11.39 17.49 -18.15
CA LEU A 205 12.73 17.11 -17.74
C LEU A 205 13.65 16.93 -18.95
N SER A 206 13.14 16.31 -20.02
CA SER A 206 13.88 16.05 -21.26
C SER A 206 14.18 17.31 -22.09
N ASN A 207 13.31 18.32 -22.03
CA ASN A 207 13.35 19.45 -22.95
C ASN A 207 13.74 20.79 -22.29
N LYS A 208 13.32 21.00 -21.04
CA LYS A 208 13.42 22.26 -20.29
C LYS A 208 13.42 22.00 -18.78
N LEU A 209 14.59 21.74 -18.21
CA LEU A 209 14.77 21.50 -16.77
C LEU A 209 14.18 22.63 -15.90
N ASP A 210 14.34 23.90 -16.29
CA ASP A 210 13.72 25.03 -15.58
C ASP A 210 12.18 24.96 -15.58
N GLY A 211 11.60 24.42 -16.66
CA GLY A 211 10.16 24.18 -16.75
C GLY A 211 9.70 23.08 -15.80
N PHE A 212 10.51 22.02 -15.66
CA PHE A 212 10.25 20.93 -14.71
C PHE A 212 10.22 21.45 -13.25
N LEU A 213 11.08 22.38 -12.86
CA LEU A 213 11.09 22.92 -11.49
C LEU A 213 9.96 23.91 -11.17
N GLN A 214 9.31 24.47 -12.19
CA GLN A 214 8.22 25.45 -12.00
C GLN A 214 6.85 24.80 -11.80
N TRP A 215 6.71 23.50 -12.10
CA TRP A 215 5.45 22.74 -11.98
C TRP A 215 4.24 23.39 -12.65
N LYS A 216 4.48 24.12 -13.74
CA LYS A 216 3.41 24.76 -14.50
C LYS A 216 2.51 23.72 -15.13
N ALA A 217 1.20 23.94 -15.00
CA ALA A 217 0.22 23.12 -15.67
C ALA A 217 0.41 23.16 -17.20
N PRO A 218 0.34 22.01 -17.89
CA PRO A 218 0.29 21.98 -19.34
C PRO A 218 -1.05 22.54 -19.85
N SER A 219 -1.12 22.85 -21.15
CA SER A 219 -2.41 23.11 -21.78
C SER A 219 -3.26 21.84 -21.82
N PHE A 220 -4.59 21.98 -21.77
CA PHE A 220 -5.50 20.83 -21.81
C PHE A 220 -5.27 19.90 -23.02
N PRO A 221 -5.15 20.40 -24.28
CA PRO A 221 -4.90 19.51 -25.42
C PRO A 221 -3.62 18.69 -25.28
N LEU A 222 -2.56 19.29 -24.71
CA LEU A 222 -1.30 18.58 -24.47
C LEU A 222 -1.49 17.52 -23.38
N PHE A 223 -2.09 17.87 -22.25
CA PHE A 223 -2.32 16.94 -21.13
C PHE A 223 -3.18 15.73 -21.52
N LYS A 224 -4.21 15.97 -22.34
CA LYS A 224 -5.07 14.92 -22.89
C LYS A 224 -4.31 13.98 -23.82
N ALA A 225 -3.37 14.51 -24.60
CA ALA A 225 -2.54 13.75 -25.54
C ALA A 225 -1.42 12.93 -24.87
N LEU A 226 -1.13 13.16 -23.58
CA LEU A 226 -0.15 12.37 -22.85
C LEU A 226 -0.67 10.94 -22.62
N ASP A 227 0.19 9.96 -22.79
CA ASP A 227 -0.15 8.58 -22.45
C ASP A 227 0.02 8.35 -20.95
N ALA A 228 -1.05 7.89 -20.31
CA ALA A 228 -1.04 7.51 -18.90
C ALA A 228 -0.43 6.12 -18.75
N HIS A 229 0.89 6.03 -18.87
CA HIS A 229 1.61 4.78 -18.74
C HIS A 229 2.64 4.89 -17.62
N ASP A 230 2.78 3.79 -16.87
CA ASP A 230 3.82 3.64 -15.85
C ASP A 230 5.14 3.40 -16.60
N ASN A 231 5.80 4.49 -17.03
CA ASN A 231 6.90 4.39 -17.98
C ASN A 231 8.24 4.10 -17.29
N LEU A 232 8.89 3.07 -17.84
CA LEU A 232 10.31 2.72 -17.88
C LEU A 232 11.06 2.69 -16.54
N THR A 233 11.14 1.48 -15.98
CA THR A 233 12.12 1.15 -14.95
C THR A 233 13.51 1.11 -15.58
N ASP A 234 14.28 2.18 -15.44
CA ASP A 234 15.70 2.17 -15.73
C ASP A 234 16.45 1.48 -14.57
N GLU A 235 16.80 0.21 -14.77
CA GLU A 235 17.44 -0.62 -13.75
C GLU A 235 18.74 -0.02 -13.21
N VAL A 236 19.52 0.67 -14.06
CA VAL A 236 20.78 1.30 -13.64
C VAL A 236 20.50 2.51 -12.75
N ALA A 237 19.52 3.33 -13.12
CA ALA A 237 19.12 4.48 -12.32
C ALA A 237 18.53 4.06 -10.97
N LEU A 238 17.70 3.02 -10.95
CA LEU A 238 17.16 2.41 -9.74
C LEU A 238 18.28 1.85 -8.86
N TRP A 239 19.24 1.12 -9.44
CA TRP A 239 20.41 0.62 -8.70
C TRP A 239 21.21 1.74 -8.04
N ILE A 240 21.52 2.82 -8.77
CA ILE A 240 22.24 3.97 -8.20
C ILE A 240 21.44 4.57 -7.03
N TRP A 241 20.13 4.73 -7.20
CA TRP A 241 19.27 5.24 -6.14
C TRP A 241 19.28 4.34 -4.90
N GLU A 242 18.98 3.05 -5.04
CA GLU A 242 18.93 2.10 -3.92
C GLU A 242 20.30 1.99 -3.24
N ARG A 243 21.37 1.98 -4.05
CA ARG A 243 22.76 1.99 -3.58
C ARG A 243 23.04 3.09 -2.58
N PHE A 244 22.60 4.29 -2.85
CA PHE A 244 22.96 5.45 -2.04
C PHE A 244 21.86 5.86 -1.05
N THR A 245 20.63 5.41 -1.21
CA THR A 245 19.51 5.90 -0.37
C THR A 245 18.84 4.84 0.49
N ILE A 246 18.96 3.55 0.15
CA ILE A 246 18.40 2.46 0.96
C ILE A 246 19.49 1.85 1.84
N THR A 247 19.33 2.01 3.16
CA THR A 247 20.30 1.58 4.19
C THR A 247 20.69 0.11 4.07
N ARG A 248 19.72 -0.80 3.98
CA ARG A 248 19.97 -2.24 3.98
C ARG A 248 19.94 -2.82 2.58
N ALA A 249 20.93 -3.65 2.23
CA ALA A 249 20.96 -4.31 0.92
C ALA A 249 19.83 -5.34 0.75
N GLU A 250 19.29 -5.88 1.85
CA GLU A 250 18.13 -6.77 1.83
C GLU A 250 16.88 -6.12 1.23
N ASP A 251 16.77 -4.80 1.32
CA ASP A 251 15.60 -4.04 0.90
C ASP A 251 15.71 -3.60 -0.58
N TRP A 252 16.86 -3.82 -1.22
CA TRP A 252 17.06 -3.49 -2.63
C TRP A 252 16.28 -4.43 -3.55
N SER A 253 15.91 -3.93 -4.72
CA SER A 253 15.35 -4.76 -5.79
C SER A 253 16.33 -5.84 -6.27
N THR A 254 15.79 -6.92 -6.85
CA THR A 254 16.59 -8.02 -7.42
C THR A 254 17.51 -7.51 -8.53
N THR A 255 17.01 -6.63 -9.40
CA THR A 255 17.79 -6.05 -10.51
C THR A 255 18.96 -5.21 -9.99
N SER A 256 18.76 -4.38 -8.97
CA SER A 256 19.85 -3.63 -8.35
C SER A 256 20.92 -4.50 -7.67
N LEU A 257 20.53 -5.62 -7.06
CA LEU A 257 21.50 -6.55 -6.47
C LEU A 257 22.37 -7.22 -7.55
N LEU A 258 21.78 -7.55 -8.70
CA LEU A 258 22.51 -8.08 -9.86
C LEU A 258 23.45 -7.01 -10.46
N GLN A 259 22.98 -5.77 -10.62
CA GLN A 259 23.79 -4.64 -11.08
C GLN A 259 24.97 -4.36 -10.15
N GLU A 260 24.78 -4.44 -8.83
CA GLU A 260 25.89 -4.30 -7.86
C GLU A 260 26.94 -5.39 -8.01
N TRP A 261 26.50 -6.64 -8.16
CA TRP A 261 27.39 -7.77 -8.36
C TRP A 261 28.19 -7.62 -9.66
N GLU A 262 27.53 -7.24 -10.76
CA GLU A 262 28.16 -7.04 -12.07
C GLU A 262 29.19 -5.90 -12.01
N ALA A 263 28.80 -4.74 -11.49
CA ALA A 263 29.66 -3.57 -11.32
C ALA A 263 30.92 -3.87 -10.51
N ARG A 264 30.84 -4.79 -9.54
CA ARG A 264 31.97 -5.17 -8.66
C ARG A 264 32.85 -6.27 -9.22
N THR A 265 32.28 -7.23 -9.94
CA THR A 265 33.02 -8.39 -10.47
C THR A 265 33.58 -8.15 -11.86
N GLN A 266 32.78 -7.55 -12.73
CA GLN A 266 33.12 -7.33 -14.14
C GLN A 266 33.67 -5.91 -14.37
N GLY A 267 33.43 -4.99 -13.43
CA GLY A 267 33.81 -3.59 -13.57
C GLY A 267 32.97 -2.81 -14.58
N THR A 268 31.86 -3.39 -15.06
CA THR A 268 30.88 -2.76 -15.95
C THR A 268 29.99 -1.83 -15.13
N THR A 269 30.32 -0.54 -15.10
CA THR A 269 29.48 0.43 -14.40
C THR A 269 29.59 1.83 -15.00
N VAL A 270 28.49 2.57 -14.94
CA VAL A 270 28.45 4.00 -15.28
C VAL A 270 29.05 4.89 -14.19
N LEU A 271 29.23 4.36 -12.97
CA LEU A 271 29.73 5.14 -11.84
C LEU A 271 31.25 5.22 -11.83
N LYS A 272 31.80 6.41 -11.59
CA LYS A 272 33.21 6.58 -11.24
C LYS A 272 33.58 5.69 -10.05
N ARG A 273 34.76 5.07 -10.11
CA ARG A 273 35.29 4.22 -9.02
C ARG A 273 35.32 4.91 -7.66
N THR A 274 35.56 6.22 -7.62
CA THR A 274 35.52 7.00 -6.37
C THR A 274 34.12 7.05 -5.75
N VAL A 275 33.09 7.26 -6.57
CA VAL A 275 31.68 7.30 -6.15
C VAL A 275 31.20 5.90 -5.77
N LEU A 276 31.52 4.90 -6.59
CA LEU A 276 31.20 3.49 -6.32
C LEU A 276 31.75 3.02 -4.97
N ASN A 277 32.91 3.56 -4.54
CA ASN A 277 33.58 3.20 -3.30
C ASN A 277 33.08 3.97 -2.06
N GLU A 278 32.19 4.96 -2.21
CA GLU A 278 31.57 5.63 -1.05
C GLU A 278 30.76 4.66 -0.20
N ARG A 279 30.19 3.62 -0.81
CA ARG A 279 29.55 2.50 -0.13
C ARG A 279 30.25 1.19 -0.48
N ARG A 280 30.64 0.42 0.52
CA ARG A 280 31.11 -0.95 0.34
C ARG A 280 29.94 -1.91 0.53
N VAL A 281 29.77 -2.80 -0.44
CA VAL A 281 28.80 -3.90 -0.39
C VAL A 281 29.59 -5.17 -0.65
N ASP A 282 29.37 -6.18 0.17
CA ASP A 282 29.94 -7.50 -0.01
C ASP A 282 29.29 -8.15 -1.25
N VAL A 283 30.15 -8.51 -2.22
CA VAL A 283 29.76 -9.06 -3.52
C VAL A 283 29.07 -10.41 -3.36
N ASP A 284 29.56 -11.27 -2.47
CA ASP A 284 28.97 -12.58 -2.22
C ASP A 284 27.61 -12.44 -1.56
N ARG A 285 27.49 -11.45 -0.65
CA ARG A 285 26.21 -11.11 -0.03
C ARG A 285 25.19 -10.59 -1.06
N ALA A 286 25.59 -9.69 -1.96
CA ALA A 286 24.71 -9.18 -3.00
C ALA A 286 24.18 -10.30 -3.92
N ALA A 287 25.06 -11.21 -4.35
CA ALA A 287 24.69 -12.37 -5.17
C ALA A 287 23.73 -13.31 -4.43
N LEU A 288 24.00 -13.61 -3.16
CA LEU A 288 23.14 -14.47 -2.33
C LEU A 288 21.74 -13.85 -2.14
N LEU A 289 21.66 -12.53 -1.91
CA LEU A 289 20.40 -11.83 -1.78
C LEU A 289 19.61 -11.83 -3.10
N ALA A 290 20.27 -11.58 -4.23
CA ALA A 290 19.64 -11.65 -5.55
C ALA A 290 19.04 -13.05 -5.79
N LEU A 291 19.83 -14.11 -5.57
CA LEU A 291 19.35 -15.50 -5.74
C LEU A 291 18.18 -15.83 -4.82
N LYS A 292 18.25 -15.40 -3.54
CA LYS A 292 17.15 -15.61 -2.58
C LYS A 292 15.86 -14.92 -3.04
N LYS A 293 15.95 -13.68 -3.54
CA LYS A 293 14.80 -12.93 -4.04
C LYS A 293 14.25 -13.51 -5.34
N SER A 294 15.08 -13.87 -6.30
CA SER A 294 14.64 -14.54 -7.54
C SER A 294 13.92 -15.85 -7.24
N ASN A 295 14.43 -16.66 -6.31
CA ASN A 295 13.76 -17.90 -5.90
C ASN A 295 12.44 -17.67 -5.15
N ALA A 296 12.35 -16.59 -4.36
CA ALA A 296 11.09 -16.20 -3.73
C ALA A 296 10.08 -15.73 -4.77
N GLN A 297 10.50 -14.89 -5.72
CA GLN A 297 9.65 -14.37 -6.80
C GLN A 297 9.17 -15.48 -7.74
N ILE A 298 10.02 -16.45 -8.10
CA ILE A 298 9.61 -17.65 -8.84
C ILE A 298 8.55 -18.44 -8.06
N ARG A 299 8.64 -18.51 -6.72
CA ARG A 299 7.59 -19.16 -5.91
C ARG A 299 6.30 -18.36 -5.85
N THR A 300 6.35 -17.04 -6.03
CA THR A 300 5.17 -16.16 -6.06
C THR A 300 4.52 -16.10 -7.44
N GLU A 301 5.31 -16.02 -8.52
CA GLU A 301 4.84 -15.93 -9.91
C GLU A 301 4.47 -17.29 -10.51
N ALA A 302 5.08 -18.39 -10.06
CA ALA A 302 4.70 -19.75 -10.48
C ALA A 302 3.48 -20.30 -9.73
N ARG A 303 2.86 -19.51 -8.85
CA ARG A 303 1.49 -19.80 -8.40
C ARG A 303 0.54 -19.10 -9.36
N PRO A 304 -0.13 -19.81 -10.30
CA PRO A 304 -1.36 -19.28 -10.85
C PRO A 304 -2.22 -18.83 -9.67
N LYS A 305 -2.80 -17.62 -9.76
CA LYS A 305 -3.62 -16.97 -8.71
C LYS A 305 -4.39 -18.08 -7.98
N ALA A 306 -3.93 -18.47 -6.79
CA ALA A 306 -4.58 -19.55 -6.07
C ALA A 306 -6.01 -19.07 -5.86
N LEU A 307 -6.98 -19.93 -6.16
CA LEU A 307 -8.38 -19.62 -5.97
C LEU A 307 -8.54 -19.20 -4.50
N ASP A 308 -8.76 -17.91 -4.25
CA ASP A 308 -8.86 -17.36 -2.91
C ASP A 308 -10.20 -17.82 -2.32
N PRO A 309 -10.23 -18.52 -1.18
CA PRO A 309 -11.46 -19.00 -0.59
C PRO A 309 -12.51 -17.90 -0.36
N ASP A 310 -12.06 -16.66 -0.12
CA ASP A 310 -12.94 -15.53 0.13
C ASP A 310 -13.73 -15.12 -1.13
N ASP A 311 -13.16 -15.32 -2.33
CA ASP A 311 -13.84 -15.07 -3.61
C ASP A 311 -15.10 -15.97 -3.79
N PHE A 312 -15.19 -17.06 -3.02
CA PHE A 312 -16.25 -18.07 -3.13
C PHE A 312 -17.29 -18.00 -2.01
N VAL A 313 -17.09 -17.17 -0.98
CA VAL A 313 -18.02 -17.05 0.15
C VAL A 313 -19.37 -16.50 -0.29
N VAL A 314 -19.40 -15.47 -1.13
CA VAL A 314 -20.65 -14.88 -1.63
C VAL A 314 -21.44 -15.85 -2.52
N PRO A 315 -20.84 -16.48 -3.57
CA PRO A 315 -21.54 -17.50 -4.35
C PRO A 315 -22.06 -18.68 -3.53
N ALA A 316 -21.28 -19.16 -2.55
CA ALA A 316 -21.73 -20.23 -1.67
C ALA A 316 -22.91 -19.79 -0.79
N ALA A 317 -22.89 -18.56 -0.26
CA ALA A 317 -23.99 -18.01 0.52
C ALA A 317 -25.29 -17.90 -0.31
N GLU A 318 -25.22 -17.56 -1.59
CA GLU A 318 -26.39 -17.57 -2.49
C GLU A 318 -27.00 -18.97 -2.62
N PHE A 319 -26.17 -20.01 -2.77
CA PHE A 319 -26.66 -21.39 -2.78
C PHE A 319 -27.27 -21.81 -1.44
N LEU A 320 -26.67 -21.40 -0.31
CA LEU A 320 -27.22 -21.67 1.02
C LEU A 320 -28.57 -20.99 1.25
N GLN A 321 -28.73 -19.73 0.80
CA GLN A 321 -30.01 -19.00 0.86
C GLN A 321 -31.08 -19.68 0.01
N GLY A 322 -30.70 -20.22 -1.15
CA GLY A 322 -31.58 -21.01 -2.01
C GLY A 322 -31.91 -22.42 -1.48
N GLY A 323 -31.38 -22.82 -0.32
CA GLY A 323 -31.55 -24.16 0.24
C GLY A 323 -30.74 -25.25 -0.48
N ASN A 324 -29.84 -24.88 -1.40
CA ASN A 324 -29.00 -25.81 -2.14
C ASN A 324 -27.66 -26.03 -1.42
N TYR A 325 -27.73 -26.69 -0.27
CA TYR A 325 -26.58 -26.91 0.61
C TYR A 325 -25.49 -27.77 -0.04
N ALA A 326 -25.86 -28.71 -0.92
CA ALA A 326 -24.92 -29.58 -1.62
C ALA A 326 -24.04 -28.79 -2.59
N ALA A 327 -24.64 -27.90 -3.40
CA ALA A 327 -23.88 -27.06 -4.32
C ALA A 327 -22.94 -26.09 -3.58
N ALA A 328 -23.37 -25.53 -2.43
CA ALA A 328 -22.50 -24.69 -1.61
C ALA A 328 -21.30 -25.46 -1.03
N ALA A 329 -21.54 -26.69 -0.57
CA ALA A 329 -20.48 -27.57 -0.07
C ALA A 329 -19.51 -28.00 -1.18
N ASP A 330 -20.01 -28.30 -2.39
CA ASP A 330 -19.20 -28.73 -3.54
C ASP A 330 -18.16 -27.67 -3.96
N ILE A 331 -18.50 -26.38 -3.86
CA ILE A 331 -17.55 -25.29 -4.13
C ILE A 331 -16.33 -25.41 -3.23
N PHE A 332 -16.54 -25.51 -1.91
CA PHE A 332 -15.44 -25.61 -0.95
C PHE A 332 -14.80 -27.00 -0.91
N ALA A 333 -15.50 -28.05 -1.31
CA ALA A 333 -14.91 -29.38 -1.48
C ALA A 333 -13.87 -29.38 -2.63
N GLY A 334 -14.21 -28.77 -3.77
CA GLY A 334 -13.27 -28.59 -4.87
C GLY A 334 -12.05 -27.75 -4.48
N LEU A 335 -12.24 -26.69 -3.69
CA LEU A 335 -11.13 -25.91 -3.13
C LEU A 335 -10.30 -26.72 -2.13
N ALA A 336 -10.92 -27.57 -1.32
CA ALA A 336 -10.22 -28.43 -0.35
C ALA A 336 -9.40 -29.53 -1.04
N ASP A 337 -9.83 -30.01 -2.21
CA ASP A 337 -9.05 -30.96 -3.03
C ASP A 337 -7.79 -30.29 -3.59
N LEU A 338 -7.88 -29.01 -3.97
CA LEU A 338 -6.75 -28.22 -4.46
C LEU A 338 -5.82 -27.75 -3.34
N SER A 339 -6.38 -27.46 -2.16
CA SER A 339 -5.66 -26.95 -0.98
C SER A 339 -6.03 -27.73 0.30
N PRO A 340 -5.56 -28.98 0.47
CA PRO A 340 -6.01 -29.87 1.56
C PRO A 340 -5.67 -29.42 2.99
N ASN A 341 -4.78 -28.43 3.11
CA ASN A 341 -4.26 -27.91 4.38
C ASN A 341 -4.69 -26.47 4.65
N ASP A 342 -5.66 -25.95 3.90
CA ASP A 342 -6.20 -24.61 4.11
C ASP A 342 -7.31 -24.63 5.18
N GLY A 343 -7.05 -23.99 6.32
CA GLY A 343 -7.95 -23.98 7.46
C GLY A 343 -9.26 -23.21 7.19
N ASN A 344 -9.24 -22.18 6.34
CA ASN A 344 -10.42 -21.38 6.03
C ASN A 344 -11.33 -22.15 5.06
N VAL A 345 -10.77 -22.78 4.02
CA VAL A 345 -11.52 -23.64 3.09
C VAL A 345 -12.22 -24.77 3.84
N LEU A 346 -11.48 -25.49 4.69
CA LEU A 346 -12.05 -26.59 5.47
C LEU A 346 -13.11 -26.10 6.46
N ASN A 347 -12.95 -24.90 7.02
CA ASN A 347 -13.96 -24.31 7.87
C ASN A 347 -15.26 -24.01 7.11
N ASN A 348 -15.15 -23.39 5.93
CA ASN A 348 -16.30 -23.03 5.09
C ASN A 348 -17.00 -24.27 4.50
N LEU A 349 -16.24 -25.31 4.15
CA LEU A 349 -16.78 -26.62 3.77
C LEU A 349 -17.60 -27.23 4.92
N GLY A 350 -17.01 -27.30 6.11
CA GLY A 350 -17.70 -27.80 7.29
C GLY A 350 -18.95 -26.99 7.61
N PHE A 351 -18.90 -25.67 7.42
CA PHE A 351 -20.07 -24.81 7.57
C PHE A 351 -21.21 -25.16 6.60
N CYS A 352 -20.90 -25.36 5.31
CA CYS A 352 -21.88 -25.70 4.29
C CYS A 352 -22.46 -27.12 4.46
N GLN A 353 -21.70 -28.04 5.07
CA GLN A 353 -22.12 -29.42 5.33
C GLN A 353 -23.13 -29.54 6.48
N MET A 354 -23.12 -28.61 7.45
CA MET A 354 -23.91 -28.71 8.69
C MET A 354 -25.41 -28.98 8.49
N PRO A 355 -26.13 -28.34 7.55
CA PRO A 355 -27.56 -28.61 7.35
C PRO A 355 -27.88 -30.00 6.79
N MET A 356 -26.91 -30.67 6.15
CA MET A 356 -27.10 -31.97 5.49
C MET A 356 -26.60 -33.13 6.35
N ASP A 357 -25.39 -32.98 6.90
CA ASP A 357 -24.73 -34.00 7.72
C ASP A 357 -23.87 -33.33 8.81
N PRO A 358 -24.44 -33.08 10.00
CA PRO A 358 -23.71 -32.48 11.11
C PRO A 358 -22.50 -33.30 11.58
N ALA A 359 -22.52 -34.62 11.40
CA ALA A 359 -21.41 -35.48 11.83
C ALA A 359 -20.22 -35.37 10.86
N ALA A 360 -20.47 -35.38 9.55
CA ALA A 360 -19.44 -35.11 8.55
C ALA A 360 -18.88 -33.68 8.67
N ALA A 361 -19.77 -32.69 8.87
CA ALA A 361 -19.38 -31.31 9.12
C ALA A 361 -18.43 -31.19 10.31
N LEU A 362 -18.76 -31.84 11.43
CA LEU A 362 -17.90 -31.85 12.62
C LEU A 362 -16.50 -32.41 12.33
N ALA A 363 -16.41 -33.51 11.57
CA ALA A 363 -15.12 -34.09 11.19
C ALA A 363 -14.28 -33.11 10.34
N THR A 364 -14.91 -32.45 9.37
CA THR A 364 -14.25 -31.43 8.53
C THR A 364 -13.78 -30.22 9.36
N LEU A 365 -14.62 -29.72 10.27
CA LEU A 365 -14.29 -28.60 11.15
C LEU A 365 -13.19 -28.93 12.17
N GLN A 366 -13.15 -30.17 12.67
CA GLN A 366 -12.04 -30.64 13.50
C GLN A 366 -10.73 -30.67 12.72
N ARG A 367 -10.76 -31.14 11.47
CA ARG A 367 -9.60 -31.10 10.58
C ARG A 367 -9.17 -29.65 10.29
N SER A 368 -10.10 -28.72 10.09
CA SER A 368 -9.78 -27.29 9.87
C SER A 368 -9.00 -26.69 11.04
N SER A 369 -9.29 -27.11 12.27
CA SER A 369 -8.63 -26.61 13.48
C SER A 369 -7.16 -26.98 13.62
N LEU A 370 -6.66 -27.92 12.79
CA LEU A 370 -5.25 -28.30 12.75
C LEU A 370 -4.38 -27.32 11.94
N TYR A 371 -5.01 -26.40 11.20
CA TYR A 371 -4.34 -25.47 10.29
C TYR A 371 -4.59 -24.01 10.68
N SER A 372 -3.74 -23.10 10.19
CA SER A 372 -3.89 -21.66 10.37
C SER A 372 -5.20 -21.17 9.76
N ARG A 373 -5.85 -20.22 10.43
CA ARG A 373 -7.14 -19.62 10.03
C ARG A 373 -7.11 -18.13 10.31
N ASP A 374 -7.77 -17.36 9.47
CA ASP A 374 -7.84 -15.89 9.61
C ASP A 374 -8.84 -15.49 10.68
N PHE A 375 -9.91 -16.29 10.87
CA PHE A 375 -10.98 -16.02 11.83
C PHE A 375 -11.18 -17.21 12.79
N PRO A 376 -10.30 -17.39 13.80
CA PRO A 376 -10.30 -18.56 14.67
C PRO A 376 -11.58 -18.68 15.52
N LEU A 377 -12.24 -17.57 15.84
CA LEU A 377 -13.47 -17.57 16.63
C LEU A 377 -14.66 -18.12 15.84
N ILE A 378 -14.80 -17.76 14.56
CA ILE A 378 -15.84 -18.27 13.65
C ILE A 378 -15.74 -19.79 13.56
N GLY A 379 -14.53 -20.31 13.32
CA GLY A 379 -14.34 -21.75 13.25
C GLY A 379 -14.51 -22.48 14.58
N THR A 380 -14.41 -21.77 15.71
CA THR A 380 -14.76 -22.32 17.03
C THR A 380 -16.27 -22.40 17.19
N ALA A 381 -17.00 -21.34 16.83
CA ALA A 381 -18.46 -21.31 16.86
C ALA A 381 -19.10 -22.40 15.98
N ASN A 382 -18.60 -22.57 14.76
CA ASN A 382 -19.07 -23.64 13.86
C ASN A 382 -18.88 -25.05 14.48
N ARG A 383 -17.77 -25.29 15.17
CA ARG A 383 -17.50 -26.56 15.85
C ARG A 383 -18.41 -26.79 17.05
N VAL A 384 -18.65 -25.75 17.84
CA VAL A 384 -19.59 -25.81 18.98
C VAL A 384 -21.00 -26.15 18.48
N LEU A 385 -21.45 -25.52 17.39
CA LEU A 385 -22.74 -25.83 16.80
C LEU A 385 -22.79 -27.27 16.29
N ALA A 386 -21.78 -27.70 15.52
CA ALA A 386 -21.74 -29.06 15.00
C ALA A 386 -21.74 -30.12 16.12
N LEU A 387 -21.01 -29.89 17.22
CA LEU A 387 -21.04 -30.75 18.41
C LEU A 387 -22.44 -30.82 19.05
N HIS A 388 -23.11 -29.68 19.17
CA HIS A 388 -24.49 -29.63 19.69
C HIS A 388 -25.47 -30.40 18.79
N LEU A 389 -25.37 -30.22 17.47
CA LEU A 389 -26.24 -30.89 16.50
C LEU A 389 -26.08 -32.42 16.50
N VAL A 390 -24.91 -32.94 16.87
CA VAL A 390 -24.68 -34.39 17.04
C VAL A 390 -24.94 -34.88 18.48
N GLY A 391 -25.50 -34.04 19.35
CA GLY A 391 -25.85 -34.39 20.73
C GLY A 391 -24.69 -34.45 21.72
N ARG A 392 -23.53 -33.87 21.38
CA ARG A 392 -22.34 -33.80 22.23
C ARG A 392 -22.27 -32.47 23.00
N ASP A 393 -23.31 -32.21 23.77
CA ASP A 393 -23.53 -30.92 24.44
C ASP A 393 -22.42 -30.57 25.46
N GLU A 394 -21.86 -31.56 26.16
CA GLU A 394 -20.74 -31.34 27.11
C GLU A 394 -19.48 -30.86 26.39
N ASP A 395 -19.13 -31.50 25.29
CA ASP A 395 -17.95 -31.15 24.50
C ASP A 395 -18.13 -29.77 23.84
N ALA A 396 -19.36 -29.46 23.41
CA ALA A 396 -19.71 -28.16 22.87
C ALA A 396 -19.51 -27.04 23.91
N LEU A 397 -19.99 -27.25 25.14
CA LEU A 397 -19.84 -26.29 26.24
C LEU A 397 -18.38 -26.13 26.69
N ALA A 398 -17.63 -27.22 26.78
CA ALA A 398 -16.21 -27.19 27.10
C ALA A 398 -15.43 -26.36 26.07
N LEU A 399 -15.65 -26.64 24.77
CA LEU A 399 -15.00 -25.91 23.68
C LEU A 399 -15.39 -24.41 23.66
N ALA A 400 -16.66 -24.09 23.91
CA ALA A 400 -17.12 -22.70 23.97
C ALA A 400 -16.50 -21.93 25.16
N GLN A 401 -16.14 -22.63 26.24
CA GLN A 401 -15.55 -22.02 27.43
C GLN A 401 -14.04 -21.80 27.31
N GLU A 402 -13.36 -22.62 26.51
CA GLU A 402 -11.93 -22.46 26.18
C GLU A 402 -11.66 -21.39 25.12
N ALA A 403 -12.70 -20.96 24.38
CA ALA A 403 -12.58 -19.95 23.35
C ALA A 403 -12.14 -18.60 23.93
N VAL A 404 -10.96 -18.13 23.50
CA VAL A 404 -10.48 -16.78 23.83
C VAL A 404 -11.22 -15.77 22.96
N LEU A 405 -11.93 -14.83 23.58
CA LEU A 405 -12.59 -13.71 22.90
C LEU A 405 -11.60 -12.54 22.80
N PRO A 406 -10.87 -12.35 21.68
CA PRO A 406 -9.99 -11.20 21.51
C PRO A 406 -10.80 -9.90 21.62
N LYS A 407 -10.24 -8.82 22.18
CA LYS A 407 -10.90 -7.50 22.18
C LYS A 407 -10.69 -6.82 20.82
N GLY A 408 -11.77 -6.48 20.10
CA GLY A 408 -11.74 -5.62 18.91
C GLY A 408 -12.06 -6.28 17.56
N GLU A 409 -12.15 -7.60 17.44
CA GLU A 409 -12.75 -8.24 16.25
C GLU A 409 -14.27 -8.12 16.34
N GLU A 410 -14.83 -7.10 15.69
CA GLU A 410 -16.22 -7.03 15.23
C GLU A 410 -16.17 -7.38 13.74
N GLY A 411 -16.65 -8.57 13.40
CA GLY A 411 -16.66 -9.05 12.03
C GLY A 411 -18.04 -9.62 11.73
N ASP A 412 -18.70 -9.04 10.74
CA ASP A 412 -19.96 -9.54 10.19
C ASP A 412 -19.72 -10.92 9.57
N MET A 413 -20.35 -11.96 10.12
CA MET A 413 -20.25 -13.32 9.58
C MET A 413 -21.61 -13.89 9.14
N TYR A 414 -21.54 -14.89 8.27
CA TYR A 414 -22.64 -15.82 8.05
C TYR A 414 -22.69 -16.83 9.20
N ALA A 415 -23.89 -17.07 9.73
CA ALA A 415 -24.10 -17.99 10.83
C ALA A 415 -25.34 -18.84 10.61
N TRP A 416 -25.41 -20.01 11.25
CA TRP A 416 -26.63 -20.81 11.27
C TRP A 416 -27.46 -20.46 12.51
N GLU A 417 -28.68 -19.97 12.30
CA GLU A 417 -29.71 -19.95 13.33
C GLU A 417 -30.23 -21.36 13.55
N HIS A 418 -30.28 -21.75 14.82
CA HIS A 418 -30.73 -23.07 15.25
C HIS A 418 -31.82 -22.94 16.30
N GLU A 419 -32.95 -23.60 16.03
CA GLU A 419 -34.02 -23.81 17.00
C GLU A 419 -34.27 -25.31 17.14
N CYS A 420 -34.49 -25.78 18.37
CA CYS A 420 -34.69 -27.20 18.66
C CYS A 420 -35.84 -27.79 17.82
N GLY A 421 -35.53 -28.81 17.02
CA GLY A 421 -36.50 -29.50 16.16
C GLY A 421 -36.85 -28.79 14.85
N LYS A 422 -36.13 -27.70 14.48
CA LYS A 422 -36.27 -27.01 13.20
C LYS A 422 -35.00 -27.13 12.37
N SER A 423 -35.16 -27.01 11.04
CA SER A 423 -34.03 -26.90 10.11
C SER A 423 -33.24 -25.61 10.35
N LEU A 424 -31.92 -25.68 10.13
CA LEU A 424 -31.02 -24.53 10.22
C LEU A 424 -31.43 -23.44 9.23
N ARG A 425 -31.34 -22.19 9.64
CA ARG A 425 -31.57 -21.01 8.78
C ARG A 425 -30.31 -20.17 8.71
N LEU A 426 -29.99 -19.67 7.52
CA LEU A 426 -28.81 -18.84 7.34
C LEU A 426 -29.10 -17.40 7.80
N ALA A 427 -28.31 -16.91 8.74
CA ALA A 427 -28.26 -15.50 9.14
C ALA A 427 -27.01 -14.82 8.59
N GLN A 428 -27.09 -13.50 8.43
CA GLN A 428 -26.03 -12.65 7.86
C GLN A 428 -25.73 -11.51 8.83
N HIS A 429 -24.54 -10.91 8.72
CA HIS A 429 -24.10 -9.81 9.57
C HIS A 429 -24.21 -10.12 11.07
N VAL A 430 -23.82 -11.35 11.40
CA VAL A 430 -23.89 -11.82 12.78
C VAL A 430 -22.56 -11.51 13.46
N ASP A 431 -22.60 -10.90 14.64
CA ASP A 431 -21.41 -10.76 15.48
C ASP A 431 -20.99 -12.13 16.02
N SER A 432 -19.76 -12.53 15.69
CA SER A 432 -19.24 -13.87 16.03
C SER A 432 -19.14 -14.15 17.53
N ARG A 433 -18.96 -13.12 18.37
CA ARG A 433 -18.89 -13.29 19.84
C ARG A 433 -20.27 -13.49 20.42
N LYS A 434 -21.20 -12.61 20.04
CA LYS A 434 -22.60 -12.69 20.45
C LYS A 434 -23.17 -14.03 20.02
N TYR A 435 -22.90 -14.45 18.79
CA TYR A 435 -23.32 -15.75 18.30
C TYR A 435 -22.82 -16.92 19.15
N LEU A 436 -21.53 -16.95 19.49
CA LEU A 436 -20.98 -18.00 20.35
C LEU A 436 -21.59 -17.99 21.77
N GLN A 437 -21.85 -16.80 22.32
CA GLN A 437 -22.50 -16.64 23.62
C GLN A 437 -23.96 -17.12 23.59
N ASP A 438 -24.72 -16.72 22.57
CA ASP A 438 -26.10 -17.13 22.37
C ASP A 438 -26.21 -18.65 22.18
N LEU A 439 -25.28 -19.24 21.41
CA LEU A 439 -25.18 -20.68 21.23
C LEU A 439 -24.88 -21.41 22.54
N LYS A 440 -23.95 -20.91 23.36
CA LYS A 440 -23.65 -21.46 24.68
C LYS A 440 -24.89 -21.44 25.58
N GLN A 441 -25.60 -20.32 25.62
CA GLN A 441 -26.80 -20.16 26.43
C GLN A 441 -27.92 -21.11 25.97
N HIS A 442 -28.11 -21.25 24.66
CA HIS A 442 -29.07 -22.19 24.07
C HIS A 442 -28.82 -23.63 24.51
N ILE A 443 -27.56 -24.09 24.44
CA ILE A 443 -27.19 -25.47 24.82
C ILE A 443 -27.52 -25.75 26.30
N LEU A 444 -27.26 -24.79 27.18
CA LEU A 444 -27.58 -24.89 28.61
C LEU A 444 -29.10 -25.03 28.85
N GLU A 445 -29.90 -24.23 28.16
CA GLU A 445 -31.37 -24.26 28.28
C GLU A 445 -31.99 -25.54 27.75
N VAL A 446 -31.51 -26.05 26.62
CA VAL A 446 -32.00 -27.31 26.03
C VAL A 446 -31.66 -28.49 26.93
N ARG A 447 -30.45 -28.52 27.49
CA ARG A 447 -30.01 -29.57 28.41
C ARG A 447 -30.83 -29.58 29.70
N GLY A 448 -31.09 -28.40 30.29
CA GLY A 448 -31.90 -28.28 31.50
C GLY A 448 -33.37 -28.72 31.35
N LYS A 449 -33.87 -28.82 30.11
CA LYS A 449 -35.21 -29.35 29.80
C LYS A 449 -35.22 -30.87 29.54
N ARG A 450 -34.05 -31.50 29.36
CA ARG A 450 -33.89 -32.94 29.08
C ARG A 450 -33.59 -33.76 30.34
N THR A 451 -33.07 -33.13 31.38
CA THR A 451 -32.93 -33.66 32.75
C THR A 451 -34.21 -33.46 33.54
#